data_AF-A0A956PTH0-F1
#
_entry.id   AF-A0A956PTH0-F1
#
_cell.length_a   1.000
_cell.length_b   1.000
_cell.length_c   1.000
_cell.angle_alpha   90.00
_cell.angle_beta   90.00
_cell.angle_gamma   90.00
#
_symmetry.space_group_name_H-M   'P 1'
#
loop_
_entity.id
_entity.type
_entity.pdbx_description
1 polymer ?
#
loop_
_entity_poly.entity_id
_entity_poly.type
_entity_poly.pdbx_seq_one_letter_code
_entity_poly.pdbx_strand_id
1 'polypeptide(L)'
;AVLTDESVSTLALEEDGSAVHGSQPGELQKLRQAVGHFSSTGELEPLKKARLNFQKRLSRVERRFQKMITAPGSPTEEQAAILQSARDGFSRALRTVREGLEMVVLGEETGEITRLEAGLQKLEEAHQAFENVRESHSKG
;
A
#
# COMPACT_ATOMS: atom_id res chain seq x y z
N ALA A 1 36.32 46.50 5.26
CA ALA A 1 35.67 45.82 4.12
C ALA A 1 35.39 44.38 4.53
N VAL A 2 34.11 44.02 4.67
CA VAL A 2 33.37 43.05 3.82
C VAL A 2 33.82 41.60 4.14
N LEU A 3 33.09 40.88 5.02
CA LEU A 3 32.09 39.82 4.71
C LEU A 3 32.65 38.77 3.73
N THR A 4 32.75 37.49 4.04
CA THR A 4 31.59 36.59 4.22
C THR A 4 31.94 35.31 4.99
N ASP A 5 30.96 34.92 5.81
CA ASP A 5 30.64 33.57 6.23
C ASP A 5 30.44 32.65 5.01
N GLU A 6 31.03 31.45 5.02
CA GLU A 6 30.37 30.27 4.47
C GLU A 6 31.01 29.04 5.12
N SER A 7 30.38 28.63 6.22
CA SER A 7 30.46 27.26 6.69
C SER A 7 30.11 26.37 5.51
N VAL A 8 31.09 25.61 5.00
CA VAL A 8 30.84 24.60 3.97
C VAL A 8 29.93 23.55 4.60
N SER A 9 28.65 23.78 4.34
CA SER A 9 27.53 22.95 4.67
C SER A 9 27.86 21.51 4.28
N THR A 10 27.75 20.63 5.28
CA THR A 10 27.71 19.18 5.17
C THR A 10 26.94 18.77 3.91
N LEU A 11 27.72 18.44 2.87
CA LEU A 11 27.22 17.85 1.64
C LEU A 11 26.53 16.55 2.04
N ALA A 12 25.22 16.52 1.81
CA ALA A 12 24.32 15.43 2.12
C ALA A 12 24.84 14.12 1.52
N LEU A 13 25.30 13.21 2.39
CA LEU A 13 25.33 11.80 2.09
C LEU A 13 23.87 11.33 2.06
N GLU A 14 23.26 11.30 0.87
CA GLU A 14 22.10 10.46 0.59
C GLU A 14 22.58 9.00 0.48
N GLU A 15 23.02 8.45 1.60
CA GLU A 15 23.45 7.06 1.72
C GLU A 15 23.06 6.57 3.12
N ASP A 16 21.76 6.56 3.41
CA ASP A 16 21.24 5.67 4.42
C ASP A 16 19.87 5.17 4.00
N GLY A 17 19.71 3.86 4.10
CA GLY A 17 18.48 3.16 3.81
C GLY A 17 17.40 3.67 4.74
N SER A 18 16.60 4.61 4.24
CA SER A 18 15.40 5.11 4.90
C SER A 18 14.43 3.97 5.13
N ALA A 19 14.67 3.25 6.23
CA ALA A 19 13.68 2.63 7.06
C ALA A 19 12.68 3.72 7.44
N VAL A 20 11.66 3.90 6.62
CA VAL A 20 10.43 4.58 7.04
C VAL A 20 9.69 3.61 7.97
N HIS A 21 10.23 3.41 9.17
CA HIS A 21 9.57 2.75 10.28
C HIS A 21 9.35 3.78 11.37
N GLY A 22 8.16 4.37 11.35
CA GLY A 22 7.63 5.18 12.44
C GLY A 22 7.16 6.57 12.02
N SER A 23 5.83 6.75 11.93
CA SER A 23 5.08 7.90 12.49
C SER A 23 3.76 8.23 11.78
N GLN A 24 3.34 7.51 10.73
CA GLN A 24 1.97 7.64 10.21
C GLN A 24 1.30 6.27 10.04
N PRO A 25 0.06 6.09 10.53
CA PRO A 25 -0.72 4.89 10.27
C PRO A 25 -0.80 4.64 8.75
N GLY A 26 -0.53 3.40 8.33
CA GLY A 26 -0.78 3.00 6.94
C GLY A 26 -2.25 3.20 6.58
N GLU A 27 -2.57 3.32 5.29
CA GLU A 27 -3.96 3.53 4.84
C GLU A 27 -4.90 2.43 5.32
N LEU A 28 -4.41 1.18 5.45
CA LEU A 28 -5.17 0.06 6.04
C LEU A 28 -5.50 0.31 7.52
N GLN A 29 -4.53 0.78 8.31
CA GLN A 29 -4.74 1.10 9.72
C GLN A 29 -5.74 2.26 9.89
N LYS A 30 -5.67 3.28 9.03
CA LYS A 30 -6.65 4.38 9.02
C LYS A 30 -8.06 3.87 8.69
N LEU A 31 -8.17 2.97 7.73
CA LEU A 31 -9.45 2.35 7.36
C LEU A 31 -10.01 1.53 8.51
N ARG A 32 -9.18 0.72 9.19
CA ARG A 32 -9.57 -0.04 10.38
C ARG A 32 -10.08 0.85 11.50
N GLN A 33 -9.38 1.96 11.78
CA GLN A 33 -9.81 2.95 12.77
C GLN A 33 -11.16 3.57 12.39
N ALA A 34 -11.37 3.88 11.11
CA ALA A 34 -12.60 4.48 10.64
C ALA A 34 -13.80 3.54 10.69
N VAL A 35 -13.61 2.23 10.42
CA VAL A 35 -14.65 1.22 10.64
C VAL A 35 -14.98 1.10 12.13
N GLY A 36 -13.98 1.04 13.01
CA GLY A 36 -14.22 1.01 14.46
C GLY A 36 -14.98 2.24 14.99
N HIS A 37 -14.66 3.42 14.45
CA HIS A 37 -15.37 4.66 14.73
C HIS A 37 -16.82 4.61 14.25
N PHE A 38 -17.05 4.16 13.02
CA PHE A 38 -18.40 3.98 12.47
C PHE A 38 -19.23 2.98 13.30
N SER A 39 -18.66 1.84 13.68
CA SER A 39 -19.34 0.85 14.52
C SER A 39 -19.75 1.39 15.90
N SER A 40 -18.99 2.37 16.42
CA SER A 40 -19.24 2.95 17.75
C SER A 40 -20.18 4.16 17.72
N THR A 41 -20.15 4.94 16.64
CA THR A 41 -20.81 6.26 16.57
C THR A 41 -21.87 6.38 15.48
N GLY A 42 -21.86 5.47 14.49
CA GLY A 42 -22.65 5.57 13.27
C GLY A 42 -22.17 6.66 12.29
N GLU A 43 -21.08 7.38 12.59
CA GLU A 43 -20.58 8.45 11.74
C GLU A 43 -19.88 7.90 10.49
N LEU A 44 -20.48 8.14 9.33
CA LEU A 44 -20.04 7.58 8.05
C LEU A 44 -18.89 8.35 7.38
N GLU A 45 -18.77 9.64 7.62
CA GLU A 45 -17.80 10.51 6.92
C GLU A 45 -16.33 10.13 7.15
N PRO A 46 -15.90 9.75 8.38
CA PRO A 46 -14.55 9.23 8.60
C PRO A 46 -14.24 7.98 7.77
N LEU A 47 -15.21 7.07 7.63
CA LEU A 47 -15.09 5.83 6.85
C LEU A 47 -14.93 6.13 5.36
N LYS A 48 -15.82 6.96 4.80
CA LYS A 48 -15.73 7.43 3.40
C LYS A 48 -14.36 8.03 3.08
N LYS A 49 -13.88 8.90 3.96
CA LYS A 49 -12.58 9.57 3.79
C LYS A 49 -11.43 8.57 3.79
N ALA A 50 -11.41 7.64 4.75
CA ALA A 50 -10.37 6.61 4.83
C ALA A 50 -10.40 5.70 3.60
N ARG A 51 -11.59 5.26 3.16
CA ARG A 51 -11.78 4.45 1.96
C ARG A 51 -11.27 5.15 0.70
N LEU A 52 -11.63 6.42 0.50
CA LEU A 52 -11.18 7.21 -0.66
C LEU A 52 -9.65 7.36 -0.70
N ASN A 53 -9.01 7.55 0.45
CA ASN A 53 -7.56 7.62 0.53
C ASN A 53 -6.91 6.27 0.22
N PHE A 54 -7.47 5.18 0.73
CA PHE A 54 -7.05 3.83 0.40
C PHE A 54 -7.15 3.55 -1.11
N GLN A 55 -8.29 3.88 -1.73
CA GLN A 55 -8.50 3.77 -3.17
C GLN A 55 -7.46 4.55 -3.97
N LYS A 56 -7.20 5.82 -3.60
CA LYS A 56 -6.17 6.64 -4.25
C LYS A 56 -4.79 6.01 -4.15
N ARG A 57 -4.44 5.42 -3.00
CA ARG A 57 -3.17 4.72 -2.81
C ARG A 57 -3.09 3.48 -3.69
N LEU A 58 -4.15 2.66 -3.73
CA LEU A 58 -4.25 1.49 -4.58
C LEU A 58 -4.03 1.85 -6.06
N SER A 59 -4.72 2.87 -6.58
CA SER A 59 -4.55 3.29 -7.98
C SER A 59 -3.12 3.71 -8.31
N ARG A 60 -2.40 4.32 -7.36
CA ARG A 60 -0.97 4.66 -7.55
C ARG A 60 -0.10 3.41 -7.60
N VAL A 61 -0.39 2.42 -6.75
CA VAL A 61 0.31 1.13 -6.74
C VAL A 61 0.07 0.38 -8.04
N GLU A 62 -1.17 0.28 -8.50
CA GLU A 62 -1.53 -0.37 -9.77
C GLU A 62 -0.84 0.28 -10.96
N ARG A 63 -0.80 1.63 -11.03
CA ARG A 63 -0.06 2.34 -12.09
C ARG A 63 1.43 2.04 -12.07
N ARG A 64 2.05 1.95 -10.88
CA ARG A 64 3.47 1.59 -10.75
C ARG A 64 3.71 0.15 -11.20
N PHE A 65 2.85 -0.78 -10.80
CA PHE A 65 2.90 -2.17 -11.25
C PHE A 65 2.78 -2.28 -12.77
N GLN A 66 1.80 -1.58 -13.37
CA GLN A 66 1.62 -1.56 -14.82
C GLN A 66 2.88 -1.04 -15.55
N LYS A 67 3.54 -0.01 -15.02
CA LYS A 67 4.79 0.50 -15.59
C LYS A 67 5.94 -0.51 -15.52
N MET A 68 6.02 -1.29 -14.43
CA MET A 68 7.05 -2.33 -14.28
C MET A 68 6.85 -3.48 -15.26
N ILE A 69 5.60 -3.86 -15.57
CA ILE A 69 5.35 -4.96 -16.52
C ILE A 69 5.59 -4.55 -17.97
N THR A 70 5.46 -3.26 -18.30
CA THR A 70 5.70 -2.73 -19.65
C THR A 70 7.12 -2.16 -19.83
N ALA A 71 8.01 -2.30 -18.84
CA ALA A 71 9.35 -1.72 -18.90
C ALA A 71 10.15 -2.35 -20.05
N PRO A 72 10.80 -1.54 -20.91
CA PRO A 72 11.60 -2.04 -22.02
C PRO A 72 12.89 -2.70 -21.50
N GLY A 73 13.23 -3.85 -22.09
CA GLY A 73 14.41 -4.66 -21.75
C GLY A 73 14.08 -6.14 -21.85
N SER A 74 15.01 -6.94 -22.38
CA SER A 74 14.90 -8.39 -22.44
C SER A 74 15.63 -8.99 -21.24
N PRO A 75 14.91 -9.38 -20.16
CA PRO A 75 15.53 -10.11 -19.05
C PRO A 75 16.11 -11.44 -19.55
N THR A 76 17.11 -11.97 -18.86
CA THR A 76 17.54 -13.36 -19.03
C THR A 76 16.39 -14.33 -18.71
N GLU A 77 16.45 -15.59 -19.14
CA GLU A 77 15.39 -16.58 -18.87
C GLU A 77 15.13 -16.76 -17.37
N GLU A 78 16.19 -16.80 -16.56
CA GLU A 78 16.10 -16.91 -15.10
C GLU A 78 15.44 -15.68 -14.47
N GLN A 79 15.84 -14.48 -14.90
CA GLN A 79 15.21 -13.22 -14.47
C GLN A 79 13.74 -13.15 -14.92
N ALA A 80 13.41 -13.64 -16.12
CA ALA A 80 12.06 -13.68 -16.64
C ALA A 80 11.16 -14.58 -15.78
N ALA A 81 11.64 -15.75 -15.36
CA ALA A 81 10.90 -16.66 -14.48
C ALA A 81 10.65 -16.05 -13.09
N ILE A 82 11.67 -15.44 -12.48
CA ILE A 82 11.54 -14.77 -11.17
C ILE A 82 10.55 -13.59 -11.26
N LEU A 83 10.68 -12.75 -12.30
CA LEU A 83 9.78 -11.63 -12.52
C LEU A 83 8.34 -12.09 -12.79
N GLN A 84 8.14 -13.18 -13.52
CA GLN A 84 6.81 -13.72 -13.77
C GLN A 84 6.15 -14.19 -12.48
N SER A 85 6.87 -14.95 -11.64
CA SER A 85 6.39 -15.40 -10.34
C SER A 85 6.00 -14.22 -9.43
N ALA A 86 6.86 -13.20 -9.35
CA ALA A 86 6.60 -11.98 -8.60
C ALA A 86 5.35 -11.24 -9.11
N ARG A 87 5.20 -11.12 -10.43
CA ARG A 87 4.04 -10.49 -11.08
C ARG A 87 2.74 -11.22 -10.80
N ASP A 88 2.76 -12.55 -10.81
CA ASP A 88 1.59 -13.36 -10.53
C ASP A 88 1.18 -13.24 -9.05
N GLY A 89 2.16 -13.26 -8.13
CA GLY A 89 1.93 -13.01 -6.71
C GLY A 89 1.32 -11.63 -6.45
N PHE A 90 1.90 -10.59 -7.06
CA PHE A 90 1.41 -9.22 -6.95
C PHE A 90 0.00 -9.06 -7.53
N SER A 91 -0.28 -9.68 -8.69
CA SER A 91 -1.59 -9.64 -9.34
C SER A 91 -2.68 -10.32 -8.52
N ARG A 92 -2.34 -11.45 -7.85
CA ARG A 92 -3.23 -12.11 -6.90
C ARG A 92 -3.54 -11.23 -5.70
N ALA A 93 -2.51 -10.65 -5.07
CA ALA A 93 -2.70 -9.76 -3.94
C ALA A 93 -3.54 -8.53 -4.31
N LEU A 94 -3.31 -7.89 -5.46
CA LEU A 94 -4.14 -6.79 -5.96
C LEU A 94 -5.61 -7.18 -6.13
N ARG A 95 -5.89 -8.40 -6.60
CA ARG A 95 -7.27 -8.90 -6.71
C ARG A 95 -7.94 -8.98 -5.33
N THR A 96 -7.25 -9.54 -4.34
CA THR A 96 -7.76 -9.60 -2.96
C THR A 96 -7.98 -8.21 -2.38
N VAL A 97 -7.10 -7.24 -2.67
CA VAL A 97 -7.32 -5.84 -2.26
C VAL A 97 -8.61 -5.28 -2.87
N ARG A 98 -8.86 -5.52 -4.16
CA ARG A 98 -10.08 -5.04 -4.83
C ARG A 98 -11.34 -5.64 -4.21
N GLU A 99 -11.34 -6.95 -3.98
CA GLU A 99 -12.45 -7.64 -3.32
C GLU A 99 -12.73 -7.09 -1.92
N GLY A 100 -11.68 -6.94 -1.09
CA GLY A 100 -11.84 -6.39 0.26
C GLY A 100 -12.38 -4.96 0.23
N LEU A 101 -11.91 -4.14 -0.71
CA LEU A 101 -12.35 -2.76 -0.87
C LEU A 101 -13.80 -2.66 -1.38
N GLU A 102 -14.21 -3.55 -2.27
CA GLU A 102 -15.60 -3.66 -2.73
C GLU A 102 -16.54 -4.02 -1.57
N MET A 103 -16.14 -4.97 -0.71
CA MET A 103 -16.90 -5.29 0.50
C MET A 103 -17.00 -4.07 1.43
N VAL A 104 -15.93 -3.30 1.61
CA VAL A 104 -15.97 -2.06 2.39
C VAL A 104 -16.93 -1.03 1.78
N VAL A 105 -16.94 -0.86 0.45
CA VAL A 105 -17.90 0.02 -0.24
C VAL A 105 -19.33 -0.45 0.01
N LEU A 106 -19.62 -1.73 -0.20
CA LEU A 106 -20.95 -2.28 -0.01
C LEU A 106 -21.41 -2.17 1.45
N GLY A 107 -20.51 -2.39 2.42
CA GLY A 107 -20.81 -2.21 3.84
C GLY A 107 -21.06 -0.75 4.21
N GLU A 108 -20.36 0.20 3.57
CA GLU A 108 -20.60 1.64 3.72
C GLU A 108 -21.99 2.04 3.18
N GLU A 109 -22.37 1.51 2.02
CA GLU A 109 -23.66 1.79 1.37
C GLU A 109 -24.85 1.19 2.13
N THR A 110 -24.68 0.01 2.72
CA THR A 110 -25.76 -0.68 3.46
C THR A 110 -25.74 -0.41 4.96
N GLY A 111 -24.68 0.20 5.48
CA GLY A 111 -24.45 0.34 6.93
C GLY A 111 -24.16 -0.99 7.64
N GLU A 112 -23.78 -2.02 6.90
CA GLU A 112 -23.57 -3.37 7.43
C GLU A 112 -22.16 -3.54 8.01
N ILE A 113 -22.05 -3.52 9.34
CA ILE A 113 -20.76 -3.63 10.06
C ILE A 113 -20.06 -4.96 9.75
N THR A 114 -20.77 -6.08 9.74
CA THR A 114 -20.21 -7.41 9.44
C THR A 114 -19.53 -7.45 8.07
N ARG A 115 -20.06 -6.72 7.09
CA ARG A 115 -19.48 -6.61 5.76
C ARG A 115 -18.24 -5.72 5.74
N LEU A 116 -18.24 -4.62 6.50
CA LEU A 116 -17.07 -3.77 6.68
C LEU A 116 -15.90 -4.55 7.30
N GLU A 117 -16.17 -5.33 8.35
CA GLU A 117 -15.16 -6.16 9.03
C GLU A 117 -14.62 -7.26 8.11
N ALA A 118 -15.49 -7.96 7.37
CA ALA A 118 -15.05 -8.95 6.39
C ALA A 118 -14.21 -8.33 5.26
N GLY A 119 -14.54 -7.11 4.83
CA GLY A 119 -13.73 -6.34 3.88
C GLY A 119 -12.35 -6.02 4.45
N LEU A 120 -12.26 -5.56 5.71
CA LEU A 120 -10.99 -5.31 6.39
C LEU A 120 -10.13 -6.56 6.50
N GLN A 121 -10.72 -7.69 6.88
CA GLN A 121 -10.01 -8.97 6.99
C GLN A 121 -9.35 -9.36 5.65
N LYS A 122 -10.08 -9.23 4.53
CA LYS A 122 -9.51 -9.46 3.19
C LYS A 122 -8.35 -8.49 2.87
N LEU A 123 -8.45 -7.23 3.28
CA LEU A 123 -7.38 -6.25 3.06
C LEU A 123 -6.14 -6.58 3.90
N GLU A 124 -6.30 -7.10 5.11
CA GLU A 124 -5.20 -7.59 5.96
C GLU A 124 -4.53 -8.83 5.37
N GLU A 125 -5.31 -9.79 4.85
CA GLU A 125 -4.79 -10.95 4.12
C GLU A 125 -3.97 -10.54 2.89
N ALA A 126 -4.47 -9.58 2.11
CA ALA A 126 -3.77 -9.06 0.95
C ALA A 126 -2.47 -8.34 1.35
N HIS A 127 -2.48 -7.61 2.46
CA HIS A 127 -1.28 -6.97 3.00
C HIS A 127 -0.22 -8.00 3.40
N GLN A 128 -0.61 -9.07 4.10
CA GLN A 128 0.30 -10.16 4.45
C GLN A 128 0.86 -10.85 3.21
N ALA A 129 0.05 -11.04 2.16
CA ALA A 129 0.51 -11.61 0.90
C ALA A 129 1.60 -10.74 0.25
N PHE A 130 1.49 -9.42 0.29
CA PHE A 130 2.55 -8.52 -0.21
C PHE A 130 3.84 -8.63 0.61
N GLU A 131 3.73 -8.73 1.93
CA GLU A 131 4.90 -8.89 2.80
C GLU A 131 5.63 -10.22 2.54
N ASN A 132 4.88 -11.31 2.36
CA ASN A 132 5.45 -12.62 2.04
C ASN A 132 6.19 -12.61 0.69
N VAL A 133 5.64 -11.93 -0.33
CA VAL A 133 6.33 -11.75 -1.62
C VAL A 133 7.63 -10.96 -1.42
N ARG A 134 7.59 -9.87 -0.64
CA ARG A 134 8.77 -9.04 -0.34
C ARG A 134 9.88 -9.82 0.35
N GLU A 135 9.55 -10.64 1.34
CA GLU A 135 10.51 -11.47 2.07
C GLU A 135 11.08 -12.62 1.24
N SER A 136 10.30 -13.17 0.32
CA SER A 136 10.74 -14.25 -0.57
C SER A 136 11.81 -13.77 -1.56
N HIS A 137 11.82 -12.48 -1.90
CA HIS A 137 12.77 -11.88 -2.84
C HIS A 137 13.99 -11.23 -2.18
N SER A 138 14.03 -11.08 -0.84
CA SER A 138 15.18 -10.52 -0.11
C SER A 138 16.21 -11.58 0.32
N LYS A 139 15.90 -12.88 0.13
CA LYS A 139 16.77 -14.02 0.45
C LYS A 139 17.40 -14.69 -0.78
N GLY A 140 17.26 -14.10 -1.97
CA GLY A 140 17.78 -14.61 -3.24
C GLY A 140 19.00 -13.84 -3.71
#